data_AF-A0A8J3G5M5-F1
#
_entry.id   AF-A0A8J3G5M5-F1
#
_cell.length_a   1.000
_cell.length_b   1.000
_cell.length_c   1.000
_cell.angle_alpha   90.00
_cell.angle_beta   90.00
_cell.angle_gamma   90.00
#
_symmetry.space_group_name_H-M   'P 1'
#
loop_
_entity.id
_entity.type
_entity.pdbx_description
1 polymer ?
#
loop_
_entity_poly.entity_id
_entity_poly.type
_entity_poly.pdbx_seq_one_letter_code
_entity_poly.pdbx_strand_id
1 'polypeptide(L)' 'MKLYLSVFDKDLQLLGESIVPISLARLSKAFVKDGKIWIYQNMEDELGFVRLKVSL' A
#
# COMPACT_ATOMS: atom_id res chain seq x y z
N MET A 1 14.39 -3.16 8.96
CA MET A 1 14.14 -3.03 7.50
C MET A 1 13.07 -1.96 7.30
N LYS A 2 13.28 -1.00 6.41
CA LYS A 2 12.29 0.05 6.08
C LYS A 2 11.63 -0.31 4.75
N LEU A 3 10.32 -0.12 4.65
CA LEU A 3 9.55 -0.32 3.42
C LEU A 3 9.10 1.03 2.89
N TYR A 4 9.32 1.24 1.60
CA TYR A 4 9.02 2.48 0.90
C TYR A 4 7.89 2.24 -0.10
N LEU A 5 6.92 3.16 -0.14
CA LEU A 5 5.92 3.26 -1.20
C LEU A 5 6.32 4.41 -2.11
N SER A 6 6.77 4.06 -3.32
CA SER A 6 7.20 5.02 -4.34
C SER A 6 6.10 5.14 -5.41
N VAL A 7 5.76 6.36 -5.81
CA VAL A 7 4.72 6.65 -6.81
C VAL A 7 5.39 7.20 -8.06
N PHE A 8 5.08 6.59 -9.19
CA PHE A 8 5.62 7.00 -10.50
C PHE A 8 4.50 7.48 -11.42
N ASP A 9 4.84 8.38 -12.34
CA ASP A 9 3.96 8.72 -13.45
C ASP A 9 4.06 7.71 -14.61
N LYS A 10 3.35 7.99 -15.71
CA LYS A 10 3.32 7.15 -16.91
C LYS A 10 4.67 7.04 -17.63
N ASP A 11 5.57 7.99 -17.39
CA ASP A 11 6.91 8.06 -17.99
C ASP A 11 7.98 7.55 -17.01
N LEU A 12 7.54 6.87 -15.93
CA LEU A 12 8.37 6.32 -14.86
C LEU A 12 9.19 7.37 -14.09
N GLN A 13 8.74 8.63 -14.08
CA GLN A 13 9.31 9.66 -13.21
C GLN A 13 8.76 9.51 -11.80
N LEU A 14 9.63 9.61 -10.78
CA LEU A 14 9.24 9.54 -9.38
C LEU A 14 8.48 10.82 -8.98
N LEU A 15 7.20 10.67 -8.61
CA LEU A 15 6.36 11.76 -8.11
C LEU A 15 6.49 11.95 -6.59
N GLY A 16 6.79 10.88 -5.87
CA GLY A 16 6.96 10.94 -4.42
C GLY A 16 7.22 9.58 -3.80
N GLU A 17 7.71 9.59 -2.56
CA GLU A 17 8.00 8.39 -1.79
C GLU A 17 7.67 8.61 -0.31
N SER A 18 7.19 7.57 0.35
CA SER A 18 6.98 7.60 1.80
C SER A 18 7.30 6.26 2.46
N ILE A 19 7.76 6.30 3.71
CA ILE A 19 7.94 5.10 4.52
C ILE A 19 6.56 4.66 5.01
N VAL A 20 6.22 3.40 4.78
CA VAL A 20 4.97 2.81 5.24
C VAL A 20 5.21 1.91 6.45
N PRO A 21 4.45 2.04 7.54
CA PRO A 21 4.63 1.25 8.76
C PRO A 21 3.97 -0.14 8.62
N ILE A 22 4.24 -0.85 7.52
CA ILE A 22 3.70 -2.18 7.25
C ILE A 22 4.82 -3.19 6.99
N SER A 23 4.61 -4.44 7.39
CA SER A 23 5.53 -5.53 7.10
C SER A 23 5.38 -6.00 5.65
N LEU A 24 6.49 -6.30 4.98
CA LEU A 24 6.52 -6.83 3.61
C LEU A 24 5.66 -8.11 3.47
N ALA A 25 5.62 -8.95 4.50
CA ALA A 25 4.81 -10.18 4.51
C ALA A 25 3.31 -9.92 4.31
N ARG A 26 2.83 -8.73 4.69
CA ARG A 26 1.43 -8.33 4.54
C ARG A 26 1.07 -7.88 3.12
N LEU A 27 2.06 -7.59 2.26
CA LEU A 27 1.80 -7.16 0.88
C LEU A 27 1.40 -8.29 -0.06
N SER A 28 1.54 -9.55 0.35
CA SER A 28 1.22 -10.73 -0.48
C SER A 28 -0.24 -10.77 -0.97
N LYS A 29 -1.14 -10.06 -0.28
CA LYS A 29 -2.57 -9.95 -0.60
C LYS A 29 -2.99 -8.47 -0.67
N ALA A 30 -2.25 -7.67 -1.44
CA ALA A 30 -2.57 -6.28 -1.71
C ALA A 30 -3.15 -6.09 -3.12
N PHE A 31 -4.08 -5.15 -3.29
CA PHE A 31 -4.62 -4.77 -4.59
C PHE A 31 -4.97 -3.28 -4.64
N VAL A 32 -5.12 -2.74 -5.85
CA VAL A 32 -5.51 -1.34 -6.06
C VAL A 32 -7.00 -1.29 -6.43
N LYS A 33 -7.76 -0.43 -5.75
CA LYS A 33 -9.16 -0.16 -6.06
C LYS A 33 -9.54 1.25 -5.59
N ASP A 34 -10.27 1.99 -6.41
CA ASP A 34 -10.77 3.36 -6.11
C ASP A 34 -9.66 4.33 -5.65
N GLY A 35 -8.52 4.29 -6.35
CA GLY A 35 -7.35 5.15 -6.08
C GLY A 35 -6.64 4.86 -4.75
N LYS A 36 -6.87 3.69 -4.14
CA LYS A 36 -6.26 3.28 -2.88
C LYS A 36 -5.62 1.90 -3.02
N ILE A 37 -4.60 1.66 -2.20
CA ILE A 37 -4.01 0.34 -2.01
C ILE A 37 -4.72 -0.31 -0.84
N TRP A 38 -5.31 -1.46 -1.08
CA TRP A 38 -6.02 -2.28 -0.11
C TRP A 38 -5.13 -3.44 0.27
N ILE A 39 -4.87 -3.61 1.55
CA ILE A 39 -3.98 -4.65 2.08
C ILE A 39 -4.82 -5.53 3.00
N TYR A 40 -4.95 -6.81 2.65
CA TYR A 40 -5.68 -7.79 3.46
C TYR A 40 -5.18 -7.81 4.91
N GLN A 41 -6.13 -7.85 5.84
CA GLN A 41 -5.87 -8.07 7.25
C GLN A 41 -6.95 -9.00 7.79
N ASN A 42 -6.55 -10.14 8.35
CA ASN A 42 -7.46 -10.93 9.17
C ASN A 42 -7.53 -10.30 10.58
N MET A 43 -8.72 -10.03 11.08
CA MET A 43 -8.94 -9.51 12.44
C MET A 43 -9.90 -10.46 13.16
N GLU A 44 -9.37 -11.39 13.96
CA GLU A 44 -10.20 -12.29 14.77
C GLU A 44 -11.29 -13.00 13.95
N ASP A 45 -10.89 -13.62 12.83
CA ASP A 45 -11.77 -14.30 11.86
C ASP A 45 -12.64 -13.36 10.97
N GLU A 46 -12.54 -12.05 11.15
CA GLU A 46 -13.13 -11.07 10.25
C GLU A 46 -12.17 -10.69 9.10
N LEU A 47 -12.77 -10.46 7.92
CA LEU A 47 -12.08 -9.92 6.75
C LEU A 47 -11.98 -8.40 6.86
N GLY A 48 -10.78 -7.90 7.13
CA GLY A 48 -10.45 -6.47 7.15
C GLY A 48 -9.46 -6.07 6.06
N PHE A 49 -9.35 -4.76 5.87
CA PHE A 49 -8.35 -4.16 4.99
C PHE A 49 -7.73 -2.91 5.59
N VAL A 50 -6.40 -2.83 5.56
CA VAL A 50 -5.70 -1.55 5.70
C VAL A 50 -5.76 -0.83 4.36
N ARG A 51 -6.14 0.44 4.36
CA ARG A 51 -6.24 1.25 3.14
C ARG A 51 -5.20 2.35 3.16
N LEU A 52 -4.33 2.35 2.16
CA LEU A 52 -3.41 3.45 1.91
C LEU A 52 -3.99 4.34 0.81
N LYS A 53 -4.14 5.62 1.12
CA LYS A 53 -4.51 6.65 0.14
C LYS A 53 -3.25 7.41 -0.23
N VAL A 54 -2.95 7.48 -1.52
CA VAL A 54 -1.92 8.39 -2.03
C VAL A 54 -2.53 9.79 -2.08
N SER A 55 -1.88 10.74 -1.43
CA SER A 55 -2.16 12.18 -1.59
C SER A 55 -0.85 12.79 -2.05
N LEU A 56 -0.83 13.27 -3.30
CA LEU A 56 0.30 13.97 -3.90
C LEU A 56 0.17 15.47 -3.62
#